data_AF-A0A7C5KTK8-F1
#
_entry.id   AF-A0A7C5KTK8-F1
#
_cell.length_a   1.000
_cell.length_b   1.000
_cell.length_c   1.000
_cell.angle_alpha   90.00
_cell.angle_beta   90.00
_cell.angle_gamma   90.00
#
_symmetry.space_group_name_H-M   'P 1'
#
loop_
_entity.id
_entity.type
_entity.pdbx_description
1 polymer ?
#
loop_
_entity_poly.entity_id
_entity_poly.type
_entity_poly.pdbx_seq_one_letter_code
_entity_poly.pdbx_strand_id
1 'polypeptide(L)' 'MSKDILKKLVAVSNYLGDPANDYVILGEGNTSAKIDSETFWVKASGSELKNSGPD' A
#
# COMPACT_ATOMS: atom_id res chain seq x y z
N MET A 1 -16.77 -4.61 0.78
CA MET A 1 -15.78 -5.37 -0.04
C MET A 1 -14.66 -4.48 -0.56
N SER A 2 -14.85 -3.62 -1.57
CA SER A 2 -13.75 -2.77 -2.10
C SER A 2 -13.13 -1.82 -1.05
N LYS A 3 -13.96 -1.13 -0.24
CA LYS A 3 -13.47 -0.27 0.86
C LYS A 3 -12.69 -1.04 1.94
N ASP A 4 -13.08 -2.28 2.22
CA ASP A 4 -12.39 -3.13 3.19
C ASP A 4 -11.04 -3.61 2.65
N ILE A 5 -10.98 -3.92 1.35
CA ILE A 5 -9.73 -4.25 0.65
C ILE A 5 -8.79 -3.04 0.64
N LEU A 6 -9.29 -1.84 0.34
CA LEU A 6 -8.50 -0.62 0.38
C LEU A 6 -7.94 -0.35 1.78
N LYS A 7 -8.77 -0.48 2.83
CA LYS A 7 -8.31 -0.33 4.22
C LYS A 7 -7.21 -1.33 4.57
N LYS A 8 -7.33 -2.60 4.13
CA LYS A 8 -6.30 -3.62 4.35
C LYS A 8 -5.02 -3.32 3.56
N LEU A 9 -5.15 -2.86 2.32
CA LEU A 9 -4.00 -2.47 1.50
C LEU A 9 -3.23 -1.34 2.16
N VAL A 10 -3.90 -0.28 2.61
CA VAL A 10 -3.28 0.83 3.35
C VAL A 10 -2.57 0.32 4.61
N ALA A 11 -3.21 -0.56 5.39
CA ALA A 11 -2.61 -1.12 6.60
C ALA A 11 -1.34 -1.93 6.29
N VAL A 12 -1.35 -2.74 5.23
CA VAL A 12 -0.18 -3.53 4.80
C VAL A 12 0.92 -2.62 4.25
N SER A 13 0.60 -1.60 3.46
CA SER A 13 1.58 -0.60 3.00
C SER A 13 2.28 0.05 4.19
N ASN A 14 1.52 0.54 5.17
CA ASN A 14 2.09 1.24 6.32
C ASN A 14 2.89 0.33 7.24
N TYR A 15 2.54 -0.97 7.30
CA TYR A 15 3.32 -1.98 8.01
C TYR A 15 4.62 -2.31 7.27
N LEU A 16 4.56 -2.60 5.97
CA LEU A 16 5.74 -2.94 5.17
C LEU A 16 6.71 -1.76 5.03
N GLY A 17 6.18 -0.53 4.99
CA GLY A 17 6.97 0.70 4.96
C GLY A 17 7.50 1.14 6.32
N ASP A 18 7.21 0.43 7.41
CA ASP A 18 7.76 0.78 8.72
C ASP A 18 9.29 0.65 8.70
N PRO A 19 10.06 1.73 8.96
CA PRO A 19 11.51 1.67 8.96
C PRO A 19 12.07 0.64 9.96
N ALA A 20 11.33 0.31 11.03
CA ALA A 20 11.74 -0.71 11.99
C ALA A 20 11.75 -2.13 11.40
N ASN A 21 11.03 -2.36 10.30
CA ASN A 21 10.95 -3.64 9.62
C ASN A 21 12.05 -3.84 8.55
N ASP A 22 12.72 -2.76 8.12
CA ASP A 22 13.84 -2.78 7.17
C ASP A 22 13.57 -3.53 5.85
N TYR A 23 12.33 -3.48 5.36
CA TYR A 23 11.93 -4.12 4.09
C TYR A 23 12.11 -3.24 2.87
N VAL A 24 12.28 -1.93 3.07
CA VAL A 24 12.31 -0.94 1.99
C VAL A 24 13.46 0.03 2.17
N ILE A 25 14.08 0.41 1.06
CA ILE A 25 15.18 1.37 1.03
C ILE A 25 14.62 2.71 0.58
N LEU A 26 14.94 3.79 1.33
CA LEU A 26 14.60 5.18 0.98
C LEU A 26 13.10 5.42 0.71
N GLY A 27 12.21 4.72 1.43
CA GLY A 27 10.77 4.89 1.29
C GLY A 27 10.17 4.31 -0.01
N GLU A 28 10.98 3.63 -0.82
CA GLU A 28 10.55 2.97 -2.05
C GLU A 28 9.68 1.73 -1.77
N GLY A 29 9.11 1.17 -2.84
CA GLY A 29 8.24 0.00 -2.77
C GLY A 29 6.80 0.29 -3.16
N ASN A 30 6.11 -0.78 -3.54
CA ASN A 30 4.75 -0.74 -4.05
C ASN A 30 3.92 -1.88 -3.46
N THR A 31 2.62 -1.66 -3.38
CA THR A 31 1.63 -2.63 -2.94
C THR A 31 0.41 -2.50 -3.82
N SER A 32 -0.26 -3.62 -4.06
CA SER A 32 -1.51 -3.64 -4.82
C SER A 32 -2.47 -4.67 -4.24
N ALA A 33 -3.77 -4.46 -4.48
CA ALA A 33 -4.80 -5.40 -4.07
C ALA A 33 -5.89 -5.49 -5.14
N LYS A 34 -6.23 -6.72 -5.54
CA LYS A 34 -7.29 -7.01 -6.48
C LYS A 34 -8.66 -6.64 -5.88
N ILE A 35 -9.48 -5.95 -6.66
CA ILE A 35 -10.86 -5.58 -6.28
C ILE A 35 -11.84 -6.56 -6.92
N ASP A 36 -11.70 -6.77 -8.23
CA ASP A 36 -12.50 -7.68 -9.05
C ASP A 36 -11.67 -8.25 -10.21
N SER A 37 -12.32 -8.83 -11.22
CA SER A 37 -11.64 -9.45 -12.37
C SER A 37 -10.86 -8.48 -13.24
N GLU A 38 -11.22 -7.19 -13.25
CA GLU A 38 -10.70 -6.20 -14.20
C GLU A 38 -9.94 -5.07 -13.49
N THR A 39 -10.17 -4.86 -12.19
CA THR A 39 -9.62 -3.72 -11.46
C THR A 39 -8.86 -4.12 -10.20
N PHE A 40 -7.83 -3.33 -9.89
CA PHE A 40 -7.04 -3.42 -8.66
C PHE A 40 -6.61 -2.04 -8.19
N TRP A 41 -6.40 -1.92 -6.88
CA TRP A 41 -5.75 -0.76 -6.29
C TRP A 41 -4.23 -0.93 -6.35
N VAL A 42 -3.51 0.16 -6.59
CA VAL A 42 -2.07 0.22 -6.53
C VAL A 42 -1.67 1.50 -5.81
N LYS A 43 -0.65 1.42 -4.96
CA LYS A 43 -0.11 2.60 -4.27
C LYS A 43 0.42 3.60 -5.29
N ALA A 44 0.14 4.88 -5.08
CA ALA A 44 0.55 5.95 -5.99
C ALA A 44 2.09 6.08 -6.07
N SER A 45 2.61 6.27 -7.29
CA SER A 45 4.05 6.45 -7.50
C SER A 45 4.55 7.73 -6.83
N GLY A 46 5.80 7.73 -6.37
CA GLY A 46 6.44 8.88 -5.71
C GLY A 46 5.97 9.15 -4.27
N SER A 47 5.03 8.36 -3.75
CA SER A 47 4.67 8.38 -2.32
C SER A 47 5.46 7.31 -1.56
N GLU A 48 5.58 7.41 -0.25
CA GLU A 48 6.20 6.37 0.59
C GLU A 48 5.18 5.29 1.00
N LEU A 49 5.63 4.05 1.24
CA LEU A 49 4.72 3.01 1.76
C LEU A 49 4.19 3.36 3.16
N LYS A 50 5.01 3.93 4.04
CA LYS A 50 4.66 4.25 5.45
C LYS A 50 3.52 5.26 5.60
N ASN A 51 3.41 6.14 4.62
CA ASN A 51 2.52 7.30 4.63
C ASN A 51 1.36 7.13 3.63
N SER A 52 1.06 5.89 3.21
CA SER A 52 -0.02 5.62 2.27
C SER A 52 -1.38 5.90 2.92
N GLY A 53 -2.24 6.61 2.19
CA GLY A 53 -3.61 6.92 2.56
C GLY A 53 -4.61 6.42 1.51
N PRO A 54 -5.92 6.61 1.73
CA PRO A 54 -6.95 6.28 0.76
C PRO A 54 -7.07 7.29 -0.40
N ASP A 55 -6.50 8.50 -0.26
CA ASP A 55 -6.49 9.59 -1.23
C ASP A 55 -5.13 9.70 -1.91
#